data_AF-A0A8T7B2A2-F1
#
_entry.id   AF-A0A8T7B2A2-F1
#
_cell.length_a   1.000
_cell.length_b   1.000
_cell.length_c   1.000
_cell.angle_alpha   90.00
_cell.angle_beta   90.00
_cell.angle_gamma   90.00
#
_symmetry.space_group_name_H-M   'P 1'
#
loop_
_entity.id
_entity.type
_entity.pdbx_description
1 polymer ?
#
loop_
_entity_poly.entity_id
_entity_poly.type
_entity_poly.pdbx_seq_one_letter_code
_entity_poly.pdbx_strand_id
1 'polypeptide(L)'
;MPQKIKVTQPLVVLHGDEMAQVAFERILEMFVTSRLDIELVEIDLTAENRLLTNGQAVLDAIEALKTHGVGIKNAGMTVNRTQLDELLAKHPHIEEGELHRLATKSPNGAIRKGIHGNITREDIQFRNLEVKRPKWIDRDIEVFTMESGGIRDSYNELSRATGIAKLMFVGSSGDPVELHRRVIKKGDPWLLATNDLDAVRKWAHAFFRKAIDEKRAAWLGLKDTVIPGYDGVMRRAIEDIYRNEYQGQMEELGLEYRYELIDAQAARVVANPPERCLWGVPDNNTGRKLQKLVNEMKKFGIPSREAHVSISRMSAGGGDQYGSFNMACKEDGILKVIVDGDEKHAREIRAGDPMLFMSNDREAIKDWVSQVFRDASIKGKEVYFGLKREYMEYDDVFSRVITEVRNELAQHDTPPPSFMIMRPSSQLKKMITDPPRNALYPAQNLDGDIFSDISAALGGSLATASSIIESKDGTMLYEAPHGTAHDLYLMYQESDGKTALFNSSALLYALANALATLAERENNTSLLDYSNALKAALIDTVGKGIVTGDLKGKTTDPDNESIVDMQGFLDAVAANI
;
A
#
# COMPACT_ATOMS: atom_id res chain seq x y z
N MET A 1 -6.53 34.00 -26.66
CA MET A 1 -6.44 32.94 -25.65
C MET A 1 -6.31 33.60 -24.28
N PRO A 2 -6.94 33.09 -23.21
CA PRO A 2 -6.68 33.60 -21.86
C PRO A 2 -5.19 33.48 -21.54
N GLN A 3 -4.67 34.42 -20.76
CA GLN A 3 -3.26 34.41 -20.33
C GLN A 3 -3.04 33.19 -19.41
N LYS A 4 -2.02 32.38 -19.71
CA LYS A 4 -1.66 31.22 -18.88
C LYS A 4 -1.16 31.68 -17.51
N ILE A 5 -1.47 30.92 -16.47
CA ILE A 5 -0.97 31.16 -15.11
C ILE A 5 0.50 30.81 -15.08
N LYS A 6 1.36 31.75 -14.65
CA LYS A 6 2.79 31.50 -14.52
C LYS A 6 3.08 30.69 -13.26
N VAL A 7 3.91 29.67 -13.39
CA VAL A 7 4.40 28.84 -12.29
C VAL A 7 5.93 28.85 -12.37
N THR A 8 6.60 29.12 -11.25
CA THR A 8 8.05 29.35 -11.24
C THR A 8 8.84 28.09 -10.94
N GLN A 9 8.31 27.19 -10.10
CA GLN A 9 8.90 25.89 -9.82
C GLN A 9 8.42 24.84 -10.82
N PRO A 10 9.32 23.95 -11.27
CA PRO A 10 8.94 22.86 -12.16
C PRO A 10 8.08 21.81 -11.43
N LEU A 11 7.23 21.13 -12.20
CA LEU A 11 6.52 19.94 -11.74
C LEU A 11 7.22 18.69 -12.29
N VAL A 12 7.61 17.78 -11.40
CA VAL A 12 8.12 16.46 -11.83
C VAL A 12 6.96 15.59 -12.25
N VAL A 13 7.00 15.07 -13.47
CA VAL A 13 5.95 14.24 -14.06
C VAL A 13 6.51 12.84 -14.29
N LEU A 14 6.04 11.88 -13.51
CA LEU A 14 6.46 10.49 -13.61
C LEU A 14 5.43 9.69 -14.42
N HIS A 15 5.76 9.41 -15.67
CA HIS A 15 4.91 8.69 -16.62
C HIS A 15 4.86 7.20 -16.27
N GLY A 16 3.82 6.52 -16.74
CA GLY A 16 3.55 5.12 -16.45
C GLY A 16 3.07 4.38 -17.69
N ASP A 17 2.22 3.38 -17.50
CA ASP A 17 1.84 2.45 -18.57
C ASP A 17 0.32 2.45 -18.83
N GLU A 18 -0.05 1.94 -20.02
CA GLU A 18 -1.42 1.52 -20.40
C GLU A 18 -2.50 2.63 -20.32
N MET A 19 -3.74 2.27 -19.98
CA MET A 19 -4.90 3.19 -20.01
C MET A 19 -4.71 4.36 -19.04
N ALA A 20 -4.05 4.12 -17.91
CA ALA A 20 -3.69 5.18 -16.98
C ALA A 20 -2.77 6.23 -17.64
N GLN A 21 -1.83 5.82 -18.51
CA GLN A 21 -0.95 6.74 -19.25
C GLN A 21 -1.70 7.56 -20.29
N VAL A 22 -2.62 6.94 -21.04
CA VAL A 22 -3.51 7.67 -21.97
C VAL A 22 -4.32 8.73 -21.22
N ALA A 23 -4.90 8.39 -20.07
CA ALA A 23 -5.62 9.34 -19.22
C ALA A 23 -4.72 10.47 -18.72
N PHE A 24 -3.51 10.14 -18.29
CA PHE A 24 -2.57 11.07 -17.70
C PHE A 24 -2.10 12.14 -18.70
N GLU A 25 -1.74 11.74 -19.93
CA GLU A 25 -1.38 12.67 -21.00
C GLU A 25 -2.52 13.65 -21.31
N ARG A 26 -3.76 13.13 -21.40
CA ARG A 26 -4.92 13.97 -21.65
C ARG A 26 -5.18 14.96 -20.53
N ILE A 27 -4.98 14.55 -19.28
CA ILE A 27 -5.09 15.41 -18.10
C ILE A 27 -4.02 16.51 -18.13
N LEU A 28 -2.76 16.17 -18.43
CA LEU A 28 -1.67 17.15 -18.54
C LEU A 28 -1.94 18.16 -19.65
N GLU A 29 -2.42 17.71 -20.82
CA GLU A 29 -2.79 18.59 -21.92
C GLU A 29 -3.92 19.55 -21.51
N MET A 30 -5.03 19.01 -21.00
CA MET A 30 -6.25 19.79 -20.71
C MET A 30 -6.09 20.72 -19.52
N PHE A 31 -5.42 20.29 -18.45
CA PHE A 31 -5.41 20.98 -17.16
C PHE A 31 -4.05 21.56 -16.76
N VAL A 32 -2.97 21.25 -17.48
CA VAL A 32 -1.64 21.80 -17.21
C VAL A 32 -1.19 22.65 -18.38
N THR A 33 -0.80 22.05 -19.51
CA THR A 33 -0.13 22.80 -20.59
C THR A 33 -1.05 23.79 -21.30
N SER A 34 -2.38 23.56 -21.31
CA SER A 34 -3.32 24.53 -21.88
C SER A 34 -3.59 25.75 -20.97
N ARG A 35 -3.39 25.61 -19.65
CA ARG A 35 -3.76 26.62 -18.63
C ARG A 35 -2.56 27.29 -17.97
N LEU A 36 -1.42 26.61 -17.91
CA LEU A 36 -0.25 26.99 -17.12
C LEU A 36 0.97 27.19 -18.01
N ASP A 37 1.76 28.21 -17.66
CA ASP A 37 3.13 28.41 -18.13
C ASP A 37 4.05 27.85 -17.02
N ILE A 38 4.35 26.56 -17.14
CA ILE A 38 5.06 25.73 -16.14
C ILE A 38 6.07 24.82 -16.84
N GLU A 39 7.23 24.65 -16.22
CA GLU A 39 8.23 23.65 -16.65
C GLU A 39 7.83 22.25 -16.15
N LEU A 40 7.80 21.27 -17.06
CA LEU A 40 7.57 19.87 -16.71
C LEU A 40 8.89 19.10 -16.80
N VAL A 41 9.28 18.46 -15.70
CA VAL A 41 10.43 17.55 -15.66
C VAL A 41 9.89 16.14 -15.82
N GLU A 42 9.86 15.67 -17.06
CA GLU A 42 9.21 14.42 -17.46
C GLU A 42 10.18 13.24 -17.38
N ILE A 43 9.75 12.16 -16.72
CA ILE A 43 10.52 10.93 -16.59
C ILE A 43 9.62 9.74 -16.95
N ASP A 44 10.08 8.96 -17.92
CA ASP A 44 9.42 7.74 -18.36
C ASP A 44 9.73 6.57 -17.42
N LEU A 45 8.72 6.10 -16.67
CA LEU A 45 8.81 4.91 -15.83
C LEU A 45 8.06 3.70 -16.40
N THR A 46 7.76 3.69 -17.70
CA THR A 46 7.20 2.52 -18.37
C THR A 46 8.04 1.29 -18.08
N ALA A 47 7.40 0.12 -18.09
CA ALA A 47 8.11 -1.15 -17.94
C ALA A 47 9.23 -1.32 -18.98
N GLU A 48 8.97 -0.88 -20.21
CA GLU A 48 9.95 -0.93 -21.29
C GLU A 48 11.14 -0.02 -21.04
N ASN A 49 10.94 1.25 -20.66
CA ASN A 49 12.06 2.16 -20.39
C ASN A 49 12.87 1.74 -19.16
N ARG A 50 12.21 1.23 -18.11
CA ARG A 50 12.93 0.66 -16.95
C ARG A 50 13.81 -0.53 -17.34
N LEU A 51 13.34 -1.37 -18.27
CA LEU A 51 14.12 -2.48 -18.80
C LEU A 51 15.33 -1.98 -19.60
N LEU A 52 15.11 -1.06 -20.54
CA LEU A 52 16.15 -0.49 -21.42
C LEU A 52 17.23 0.28 -20.64
N THR A 53 16.83 0.99 -19.59
CA THR A 53 17.76 1.77 -18.74
C THR A 53 18.35 0.95 -17.60
N ASN A 54 18.06 -0.35 -17.54
CA ASN A 54 18.42 -1.24 -16.43
C ASN A 54 18.07 -0.68 -15.04
N GLY A 55 16.94 0.02 -14.95
CA GLY A 55 16.44 0.67 -13.74
C GLY A 55 16.99 2.06 -13.43
N GLN A 56 17.85 2.64 -14.28
CA GLN A 56 18.37 4.00 -14.08
C GLN A 56 17.24 5.05 -14.06
N ALA A 57 16.20 4.88 -14.87
CA ALA A 57 15.03 5.77 -14.87
C ALA A 57 14.37 5.94 -13.48
N VAL A 58 14.43 4.90 -12.63
CA VAL A 58 13.92 4.96 -11.26
C VAL A 58 14.80 5.84 -10.36
N LEU A 59 16.11 5.79 -10.56
CA LEU A 59 17.07 6.63 -9.83
C LEU A 59 16.95 8.09 -10.26
N ASP A 60 16.79 8.32 -11.56
CA ASP A 60 16.57 9.66 -12.13
C ASP A 60 15.27 10.27 -11.59
N ALA A 61 14.20 9.48 -11.45
CA ALA A 61 12.96 9.91 -10.81
C ALA A 61 13.15 10.33 -9.35
N ILE A 62 13.94 9.58 -8.58
CA ILE A 62 14.24 9.92 -7.19
C ILE A 62 15.02 11.24 -7.12
N GLU A 63 16.00 11.42 -8.00
CA GLU A 63 16.85 12.61 -8.01
C GLU A 63 16.07 13.86 -8.45
N ALA A 64 15.21 13.74 -9.47
CA ALA A 64 14.36 14.84 -9.90
C ALA A 64 13.38 15.25 -8.79
N LEU A 65 12.76 14.30 -8.11
CA LEU A 65 11.87 14.59 -6.97
C LEU A 65 12.60 15.29 -5.82
N LYS A 66 13.84 14.88 -5.51
CA LYS A 66 14.67 15.55 -4.49
C LYS A 66 15.07 16.96 -4.90
N THR A 67 15.39 17.13 -6.18
CA THR A 67 15.85 18.42 -6.74
C THR A 67 14.72 19.44 -6.82
N HIS A 68 13.55 19.03 -7.31
CA HIS A 68 12.43 19.94 -7.63
C HIS A 68 11.33 19.93 -6.56
N GLY A 69 11.30 18.93 -5.68
CA GLY A 69 10.51 18.94 -4.45
C GLY A 69 9.02 18.63 -4.59
N VAL A 70 8.41 18.75 -5.77
CA VAL A 70 7.01 18.36 -6.01
C VAL A 70 6.90 17.53 -7.29
N GLY A 71 6.26 16.37 -7.19
CA GLY A 71 5.95 15.56 -8.36
C GLY A 71 4.56 14.95 -8.34
N ILE A 72 4.11 14.59 -9.53
CA ILE A 72 2.95 13.75 -9.76
C ILE A 72 3.38 12.47 -10.46
N LYS A 73 2.77 11.36 -10.07
CA LYS A 73 3.09 10.04 -10.60
C LYS A 73 1.85 9.30 -11.08
N ASN A 74 1.97 8.72 -12.27
CA ASN A 74 1.01 7.79 -12.83
C ASN A 74 1.24 6.33 -12.37
N ALA A 75 0.27 5.45 -12.60
CA ALA A 75 0.39 4.03 -12.35
C ALA A 75 1.41 3.39 -13.31
N GLY A 76 2.31 2.56 -12.76
CA GLY A 76 3.31 1.83 -13.53
C GLY A 76 3.09 0.32 -13.42
N MET A 77 3.38 -0.40 -14.50
CA MET A 77 3.16 -1.85 -14.59
C MET A 77 4.18 -2.62 -13.74
N THR A 78 3.70 -3.62 -12.99
CA THR A 78 4.58 -4.66 -12.45
C THR A 78 4.67 -5.76 -13.50
N VAL A 79 5.86 -5.98 -14.05
CA VAL A 79 6.05 -6.93 -15.14
C VAL A 79 5.89 -8.35 -14.61
N ASN A 80 4.87 -9.07 -15.09
CA ASN A 80 4.72 -10.50 -14.81
C ASN A 80 5.66 -11.33 -15.71
N ARG A 81 5.74 -12.66 -15.51
CA ARG A 81 6.67 -13.50 -16.28
C ARG A 81 6.41 -13.44 -17.79
N THR A 82 5.15 -13.55 -18.19
CA THR A 82 4.74 -13.49 -19.60
C THR A 82 5.12 -12.16 -20.24
N GLN A 83 4.82 -11.04 -19.57
CA GLN A 83 5.16 -9.70 -20.04
C GLN A 83 6.68 -9.48 -20.10
N LEU A 84 7.44 -10.06 -19.17
CA LEU A 84 8.90 -10.00 -19.19
C LEU A 84 9.44 -10.76 -20.40
N ASP A 85 8.95 -11.96 -20.65
CA ASP A 85 9.35 -12.77 -21.80
C ASP A 85 9.02 -12.03 -23.13
N GLU A 86 7.86 -11.36 -23.21
CA GLU A 86 7.49 -10.52 -24.35
C GLU A 86 8.42 -9.31 -24.54
N LEU A 87 8.78 -8.61 -23.45
CA LEU A 87 9.70 -7.48 -23.52
C LEU A 87 11.12 -7.91 -23.91
N LEU A 88 11.60 -9.04 -23.37
CA LEU A 88 12.90 -9.61 -23.75
C LEU A 88 12.91 -10.07 -25.20
N ALA A 89 11.81 -10.62 -25.71
CA ALA A 89 11.66 -10.97 -27.13
C ALA A 89 11.70 -9.74 -28.05
N LYS A 90 11.14 -8.61 -27.61
CA LYS A 90 11.23 -7.32 -28.32
C LYS A 90 12.64 -6.73 -28.28
N HIS A 91 13.39 -6.98 -27.21
CA HIS A 91 14.73 -6.43 -26.97
C HIS A 91 15.79 -7.53 -26.80
N PRO A 92 16.16 -8.26 -27.89
CA PRO A 92 17.00 -9.45 -27.82
C PRO A 92 18.45 -9.21 -27.38
N HIS A 93 18.85 -7.94 -27.24
CA HIS A 93 20.16 -7.53 -26.74
C HIS A 93 20.21 -7.43 -25.20
N ILE A 94 19.07 -7.55 -24.52
CA ILE A 94 18.97 -7.51 -23.07
C ILE A 94 19.08 -8.94 -22.53
N GLU A 95 20.07 -9.16 -21.68
CA GLU A 95 20.24 -10.44 -20.98
C GLU A 95 19.55 -10.40 -19.61
N GLU A 96 18.58 -11.29 -19.39
CA GLU A 96 17.80 -11.33 -18.14
C GLU A 96 18.69 -11.44 -16.88
N GLY A 97 19.80 -12.18 -16.98
CA GLY A 97 20.74 -12.40 -15.88
C GLY A 97 21.49 -11.14 -15.43
N GLU A 98 21.57 -10.12 -16.28
CA GLU A 98 22.27 -8.85 -16.00
C GLU A 98 21.31 -7.74 -15.52
N LEU A 99 20.00 -8.01 -15.52
CA LEU A 99 19.00 -7.03 -15.14
C LEU A 99 19.05 -6.74 -13.64
N HIS A 100 19.19 -5.46 -13.32
CA HIS A 100 19.01 -4.95 -11.99
C HIS A 100 17.54 -5.11 -11.57
N ARG A 101 17.32 -5.32 -10.26
CA ARG A 101 15.96 -5.53 -9.72
C ARG A 101 15.00 -4.36 -9.98
N LEU A 102 15.53 -3.15 -10.16
CA LEU A 102 14.73 -1.96 -10.49
C LEU A 102 14.21 -1.95 -11.93
N ALA A 103 14.79 -2.75 -12.82
CA ALA A 103 14.35 -2.88 -14.20
C ALA A 103 13.02 -3.65 -14.30
N THR A 104 12.82 -4.66 -13.44
CA THR A 104 11.70 -5.60 -13.56
C THR A 104 10.64 -5.43 -12.47
N LYS A 105 11.01 -4.95 -11.27
CA LYS A 105 10.05 -4.71 -10.18
C LYS A 105 9.36 -3.35 -10.30
N SER A 106 8.15 -3.24 -9.73
CA SER A 106 7.43 -1.97 -9.63
C SER A 106 8.31 -0.86 -9.02
N PRO A 107 8.31 0.35 -9.61
CA PRO A 107 9.15 1.45 -9.17
C PRO A 107 8.62 2.11 -7.88
N ASN A 108 7.36 1.86 -7.50
CA ASN A 108 6.67 2.56 -6.41
C ASN A 108 7.43 2.44 -5.09
N GLY A 109 7.80 1.22 -4.69
CA GLY A 109 8.51 0.99 -3.44
C GLY A 109 9.90 1.63 -3.42
N ALA A 110 10.59 1.61 -4.57
CA ALA A 110 11.92 2.20 -4.72
C ALA A 110 11.88 3.74 -4.64
N ILE A 111 10.93 4.38 -5.33
CA ILE A 111 10.78 5.84 -5.32
C ILE A 111 10.43 6.34 -3.92
N ARG A 112 9.38 5.77 -3.30
CA ARG A 112 8.94 6.16 -1.95
C ARG A 112 10.05 6.02 -0.91
N LYS A 113 10.82 4.92 -0.99
CA LYS A 113 12.00 4.71 -0.16
C LYS A 113 13.12 5.71 -0.49
N GLY A 114 13.37 5.96 -1.77
CA GLY A 114 14.43 6.83 -2.26
C GLY A 114 14.26 8.29 -1.83
N ILE A 115 13.02 8.78 -1.78
CA ILE A 115 12.70 10.10 -1.24
C ILE A 115 12.52 10.11 0.27
N HIS A 116 12.47 8.96 0.94
CA HIS A 116 12.20 8.82 2.39
C HIS A 116 10.81 9.33 2.82
N GLY A 117 9.79 9.11 1.99
CA GLY A 117 8.46 9.63 2.24
C GLY A 117 7.52 8.66 2.96
N ASN A 118 6.66 9.17 3.84
CA ASN A 118 5.54 8.44 4.41
C ASN A 118 4.28 8.66 3.58
N ILE A 119 3.34 7.71 3.63
CA ILE A 119 2.19 7.70 2.72
C ILE A 119 0.92 8.03 3.50
N THR A 120 0.19 9.05 3.07
CA THR A 120 -1.15 9.36 3.58
C THR A 120 -2.18 9.10 2.48
N ARG A 121 -3.17 8.27 2.79
CA ARG A 121 -4.33 8.01 1.93
C ARG A 121 -5.59 8.58 2.58
N GLU A 122 -6.41 9.27 1.78
CA GLU A 122 -7.64 9.91 2.23
C GLU A 122 -8.69 9.88 1.12
N ASP A 123 -9.96 9.68 1.48
CA ASP A 123 -11.07 9.68 0.52
C ASP A 123 -11.25 11.06 -0.12
N ILE A 124 -11.57 11.10 -1.41
CA ILE A 124 -12.07 12.29 -2.10
C ILE A 124 -13.51 12.53 -1.62
N GLN A 125 -13.81 13.76 -1.22
CA GLN A 125 -15.09 14.12 -0.59
C GLN A 125 -16.22 14.34 -1.61
N PHE A 126 -16.56 13.30 -2.37
CA PHE A 126 -17.72 13.32 -3.25
C PHE A 126 -19.01 13.44 -2.44
N ARG A 127 -19.94 14.29 -2.90
CA ARG A 127 -21.14 14.66 -2.12
C ARG A 127 -22.32 13.70 -2.29
N ASN A 128 -22.34 12.94 -3.38
CA ASN A 128 -23.46 12.11 -3.80
C ASN A 128 -23.08 10.66 -4.05
N LEU A 129 -21.89 10.18 -3.62
CA LEU A 129 -21.57 8.75 -3.69
C LEU A 129 -22.12 8.02 -2.47
N GLU A 130 -22.92 6.99 -2.72
CA GLU A 130 -23.47 6.14 -1.68
C GLU A 130 -22.44 5.08 -1.26
N VAL A 131 -22.13 5.05 0.04
CA VAL A 131 -21.35 3.98 0.66
C VAL A 131 -22.25 2.75 0.79
N LYS A 132 -22.27 1.90 -0.24
CA LYS A 132 -23.05 0.65 -0.23
C LYS A 132 -22.56 -0.26 0.90
N ARG A 133 -23.45 -0.55 1.85
CA ARG A 133 -23.14 -1.42 2.99
C ARG A 133 -23.12 -2.89 2.57
N PRO A 134 -21.96 -3.56 2.65
CA PRO A 134 -21.91 -4.99 2.36
C PRO A 134 -22.69 -5.76 3.44
N LYS A 135 -23.49 -6.73 3.01
CA LYS A 135 -24.24 -7.60 3.94
C LYS A 135 -23.26 -8.55 4.63
N TRP A 136 -23.08 -8.36 5.94
CA TRP A 136 -22.10 -9.11 6.74
C TRP A 136 -22.73 -9.98 7.82
N ILE A 137 -23.89 -9.59 8.34
CA ILE A 137 -24.61 -10.37 9.35
C ILE A 137 -24.91 -11.76 8.79
N ASP A 138 -24.66 -12.79 9.61
CA ASP A 138 -24.86 -14.21 9.31
C ASP A 138 -24.02 -14.80 8.15
N ARG A 139 -23.01 -14.08 7.64
CA ARG A 139 -22.08 -14.64 6.64
C ARG A 139 -21.27 -15.80 7.23
N ASP A 140 -21.19 -16.92 6.52
CA ASP A 140 -20.42 -18.09 6.95
C ASP A 140 -18.95 -17.99 6.52
N ILE A 141 -18.31 -16.91 6.95
CA ILE A 141 -16.89 -16.64 6.70
C ILE A 141 -16.10 -16.96 7.97
N GLU A 142 -15.02 -17.71 7.83
CA GLU A 142 -14.08 -18.02 8.91
C GLU A 142 -12.66 -17.69 8.46
N VAL A 143 -11.93 -16.92 9.28
CA VAL A 143 -10.50 -16.69 9.06
C VAL A 143 -9.71 -17.81 9.72
N PHE A 144 -8.96 -18.55 8.91
CA PHE A 144 -8.10 -19.65 9.31
C PHE A 144 -6.64 -19.19 9.29
N THR A 145 -5.93 -19.28 10.42
CA THR A 145 -4.58 -18.72 10.58
C THR A 145 -3.71 -19.65 11.42
N MET A 146 -2.39 -19.55 11.31
CA MET A 146 -1.49 -20.39 12.11
C MET A 146 -1.58 -20.04 13.60
N GLU A 147 -1.40 -21.04 14.46
CA GLU A 147 -1.44 -20.83 15.90
C GLU A 147 -0.18 -20.17 16.43
N SER A 148 1.00 -20.49 15.89
CA SER A 148 2.32 -20.05 16.31
C SER A 148 3.20 -19.60 15.13
N GLY A 149 4.40 -19.10 15.42
CA GLY A 149 5.36 -18.60 14.43
C GLY A 149 5.14 -17.13 14.10
N GLY A 150 5.74 -16.69 12.99
CA GLY A 150 5.47 -15.36 12.46
C GLY A 150 6.14 -14.23 13.24
N ILE A 151 5.67 -13.02 12.97
CA ILE A 151 6.10 -11.79 13.67
C ILE A 151 5.64 -11.81 15.13
N ARG A 152 4.52 -12.46 15.44
CA ARG A 152 3.97 -12.49 16.80
C ARG A 152 4.88 -13.23 17.79
N ASP A 153 5.50 -14.32 17.33
CA ASP A 153 6.42 -15.13 18.14
C ASP A 153 7.89 -14.84 17.78
N SER A 154 8.14 -13.63 17.26
CA SER A 154 9.48 -13.15 16.91
C SER A 154 10.28 -12.75 18.14
N TYR A 155 11.60 -12.82 18.02
CA TYR A 155 12.49 -12.17 18.96
C TYR A 155 12.68 -10.71 18.55
N ASN A 156 12.55 -9.77 19.48
CA ASN A 156 12.69 -8.34 19.20
C ASN A 156 13.27 -7.59 20.38
N GLU A 157 14.07 -6.55 20.11
CA GLU A 157 14.69 -5.68 21.11
C GLU A 157 14.93 -4.28 20.55
N LEU A 158 15.24 -3.35 21.45
CA LEU A 158 15.82 -2.06 21.10
C LEU A 158 17.36 -2.10 21.08
N SER A 159 17.94 -1.47 20.06
CA SER A 159 19.39 -1.31 19.95
C SER A 159 19.93 -0.44 21.09
N ARG A 160 20.87 -0.96 21.90
CA ARG A 160 21.44 -0.22 23.04
C ARG A 160 22.60 0.71 22.67
N ALA A 161 23.19 0.49 21.50
CA ALA A 161 24.30 1.25 20.95
C ALA A 161 24.10 1.46 19.45
N THR A 162 24.83 2.42 18.88
CA THR A 162 24.92 2.63 17.44
C THR A 162 26.04 1.75 16.89
N GLY A 163 25.73 0.93 15.89
CA GLY A 163 26.67 -0.04 15.35
C GLY A 163 26.11 -0.84 14.18
N ILE A 164 26.56 -2.09 14.06
CA ILE A 164 26.15 -3.01 12.99
C ILE A 164 25.34 -4.14 13.60
N ALA A 165 24.14 -4.37 13.06
CA ALA A 165 23.38 -5.59 13.24
C ALA A 165 23.72 -6.58 12.12
N LYS A 166 24.11 -7.79 12.49
CA LYS A 166 24.42 -8.89 11.58
C LYS A 166 23.48 -10.06 11.83
N LEU A 167 22.94 -10.61 10.75
CA LEU A 167 22.28 -11.90 10.76
C LEU A 167 23.29 -12.94 10.30
N MET A 168 23.69 -13.83 11.19
CA MET A 168 24.66 -14.88 10.94
C MET A 168 23.96 -16.23 10.89
N PHE A 169 24.40 -17.09 9.97
CA PHE A 169 23.96 -18.48 9.88
C PHE A 169 25.12 -19.41 10.18
N VAL A 170 24.89 -20.42 11.01
CA VAL A 170 25.85 -21.46 11.33
C VAL A 170 25.24 -22.79 10.93
N GLY A 171 25.64 -23.30 9.76
CA GLY A 171 25.18 -24.58 9.22
C GLY A 171 26.07 -25.76 9.62
N SER A 172 25.76 -26.93 9.08
CA SER A 172 26.57 -28.15 9.27
C SER A 172 28.01 -28.04 8.73
N SER A 173 28.26 -27.08 7.85
CA SER A 173 29.60 -26.75 7.32
C SER A 173 30.55 -26.16 8.38
N GLY A 174 30.04 -25.70 9.52
CA GLY A 174 30.80 -25.25 10.69
C GLY A 174 31.15 -23.76 10.70
N ASP A 175 31.48 -23.17 9.55
CA ASP A 175 31.88 -21.76 9.48
C ASP A 175 30.65 -20.81 9.44
N PRO A 176 30.55 -19.82 10.36
CA PRO A 176 29.47 -18.85 10.33
C PRO A 176 29.47 -17.98 9.06
N VAL A 177 28.32 -17.89 8.38
CA VAL A 177 28.10 -17.06 7.20
C VAL A 177 27.29 -15.83 7.56
N GLU A 178 27.74 -14.65 7.16
CA GLU A 178 26.97 -13.40 7.29
C GLU A 178 25.90 -13.35 6.19
N LEU A 179 24.62 -13.55 6.56
CA LEU A 179 23.50 -13.51 5.63
C LEU A 179 23.06 -12.08 5.31
N HIS A 180 23.09 -11.21 6.32
CA HIS A 180 22.66 -9.83 6.19
C HIS A 180 23.42 -8.92 7.15
N ARG A 181 23.65 -7.69 6.73
CA ARG A 181 24.23 -6.63 7.56
C ARG A 181 23.44 -5.34 7.41
N ARG A 182 23.23 -4.62 8.51
CA ARG A 182 22.68 -3.26 8.47
C ARG A 182 23.27 -2.41 9.59
N VAL A 183 23.38 -1.12 9.34
CA VAL A 183 23.65 -0.13 10.38
C VAL A 183 22.38 0.06 11.19
N ILE A 184 22.52 0.11 12.51
CA ILE A 184 21.46 0.44 13.46
C ILE A 184 21.96 1.52 14.41
N LYS A 185 21.08 2.43 14.79
CA LYS A 185 21.35 3.48 15.78
C LYS A 185 20.84 3.05 17.14
N LYS A 186 21.41 3.63 18.19
CA LYS A 186 20.86 3.48 19.54
C LYS A 186 19.39 3.90 19.57
N GLY A 187 18.53 3.01 20.07
CA GLY A 187 17.09 3.20 20.15
C GLY A 187 16.30 2.62 18.96
N ASP A 188 16.97 2.20 17.88
CA ASP A 188 16.31 1.55 16.75
C ASP A 188 15.73 0.19 17.17
N PRO A 189 14.45 -0.07 16.89
CA PRO A 189 13.87 -1.40 17.09
C PRO A 189 14.33 -2.36 15.99
N TRP A 190 14.56 -3.62 16.37
CA TRP A 190 14.80 -4.71 15.43
C TRP A 190 14.08 -5.99 15.86
N LEU A 191 13.77 -6.86 14.89
CA LEU A 191 13.18 -8.17 15.15
C LEU A 191 13.66 -9.23 14.17
N LEU A 192 13.61 -10.48 14.64
CA LEU A 192 13.84 -11.69 13.86
C LEU A 192 12.62 -12.62 13.97
N ALA A 193 11.99 -12.91 12.84
CA ALA A 193 10.87 -13.83 12.71
C ALA A 193 11.23 -15.01 11.79
N THR A 194 10.71 -16.20 12.11
CA THR A 194 10.80 -17.40 11.28
C THR A 194 9.46 -18.15 11.31
N ASN A 195 9.21 -19.00 10.32
CA ASN A 195 8.18 -20.03 10.42
C ASN A 195 8.79 -21.40 10.15
N ASP A 196 8.33 -22.42 10.88
CA ASP A 196 8.62 -23.82 10.58
C ASP A 196 7.81 -24.22 9.34
N LEU A 197 8.48 -24.59 8.26
CA LEU A 197 7.84 -24.93 6.99
C LEU A 197 6.97 -26.19 7.10
N ASP A 198 7.30 -27.14 7.96
CA ASP A 198 6.45 -28.30 8.21
C ASP A 198 5.17 -27.90 8.96
N ALA A 199 5.25 -26.91 9.85
CA ALA A 199 4.05 -26.34 10.46
C ALA A 199 3.16 -25.64 9.42
N VAL A 200 3.76 -24.94 8.45
CA VAL A 200 3.02 -24.34 7.31
C VAL A 200 2.35 -25.41 6.46
N ARG A 201 3.05 -26.51 6.14
CA ARG A 201 2.48 -27.65 5.39
C ARG A 201 1.33 -28.31 6.14
N LYS A 202 1.50 -28.57 7.44
CA LYS A 202 0.44 -29.12 8.31
C LYS A 202 -0.77 -28.19 8.34
N TRP A 203 -0.55 -26.88 8.45
CA TRP A 203 -1.60 -25.88 8.38
C TRP A 203 -2.32 -25.91 7.02
N ALA A 204 -1.59 -26.04 5.90
CA ALA A 204 -2.18 -26.12 4.56
C ALA A 204 -3.09 -27.35 4.40
N HIS A 205 -2.65 -28.53 4.84
CA HIS A 205 -3.51 -29.72 4.84
C HIS A 205 -4.76 -29.53 5.70
N ALA A 206 -4.62 -28.92 6.88
CA ALA A 206 -5.76 -28.64 7.75
C ALA A 206 -6.74 -27.65 7.11
N PHE A 207 -6.22 -26.61 6.45
CA PHE A 207 -7.00 -25.60 5.74
C PHE A 207 -7.82 -26.23 4.60
N PHE A 208 -7.20 -26.99 3.71
CA PHE A 208 -7.91 -27.60 2.58
C PHE A 208 -8.85 -28.73 3.00
N ARG A 209 -8.46 -29.58 3.96
CA ARG A 209 -9.38 -30.60 4.52
C ARG A 209 -10.61 -29.96 5.13
N LYS A 210 -10.43 -28.92 5.96
CA LYS A 210 -11.55 -28.20 6.56
C LYS A 210 -12.44 -27.54 5.50
N ALA A 211 -11.86 -26.95 4.45
CA ALA A 211 -12.62 -26.39 3.34
C ALA A 211 -13.48 -27.46 2.64
N ILE A 212 -12.93 -28.64 2.40
CA ILE A 212 -13.64 -29.78 1.80
C ILE A 212 -14.72 -30.33 2.73
N ASP A 213 -14.35 -30.68 3.97
CA ASP A 213 -15.23 -31.28 4.98
C ASP A 213 -16.43 -30.37 5.26
N GLU A 214 -16.19 -29.07 5.35
CA GLU A 214 -17.23 -28.08 5.60
C GLU A 214 -17.90 -27.60 4.31
N LYS A 215 -17.44 -27.97 3.12
CA LYS A 215 -17.94 -27.49 1.82
C LYS A 215 -17.90 -25.96 1.72
N ARG A 216 -16.73 -25.37 1.96
CA ARG A 216 -16.46 -23.94 1.83
C ARG A 216 -15.45 -23.69 0.71
N ALA A 217 -15.61 -22.60 -0.04
CA ALA A 217 -14.55 -22.10 -0.92
C ALA A 217 -13.31 -21.76 -0.09
N ALA A 218 -12.11 -22.01 -0.63
CA ALA A 218 -10.83 -21.78 0.04
C ALA A 218 -10.15 -20.55 -0.55
N TRP A 219 -10.08 -19.47 0.21
CA TRP A 219 -9.47 -18.21 -0.25
C TRP A 219 -8.17 -17.98 0.52
N LEU A 220 -7.03 -17.90 -0.16
CA LEU A 220 -5.70 -17.79 0.44
C LEU A 220 -5.11 -16.39 0.21
N GLY A 221 -4.60 -15.76 1.26
CA GLY A 221 -4.02 -14.41 1.19
C GLY A 221 -2.65 -14.32 1.85
N LEU A 222 -1.65 -13.86 1.09
CA LEU A 222 -0.29 -13.57 1.56
C LEU A 222 0.27 -12.31 0.87
N LYS A 223 1.43 -11.81 1.28
CA LYS A 223 2.13 -10.66 0.67
C LYS A 223 3.44 -11.06 -0.01
N ASP A 224 3.38 -12.09 -0.87
CA ASP A 224 4.56 -12.73 -1.46
C ASP A 224 5.37 -11.85 -2.43
N THR A 225 4.74 -10.89 -3.10
CA THR A 225 5.43 -9.98 -4.02
C THR A 225 6.38 -9.01 -3.30
N VAL A 226 6.07 -8.68 -2.03
CA VAL A 226 6.84 -7.74 -1.20
C VAL A 226 7.89 -8.48 -0.37
N ILE A 227 7.51 -9.60 0.26
CA ILE A 227 8.39 -10.43 1.11
C ILE A 227 8.50 -11.86 0.55
N PRO A 228 9.09 -12.04 -0.66
CA PRO A 228 9.12 -13.31 -1.38
C PRO A 228 9.93 -14.42 -0.70
N GLY A 229 10.92 -14.04 0.11
CA GLY A 229 11.70 -14.94 0.94
C GLY A 229 11.01 -15.37 2.23
N TYR A 230 9.84 -14.77 2.55
CA TYR A 230 9.05 -15.12 3.72
C TYR A 230 7.67 -15.67 3.30
N ASP A 231 6.74 -14.78 2.94
CA ASP A 231 5.40 -15.16 2.48
C ASP A 231 5.46 -15.93 1.16
N GLY A 232 6.39 -15.60 0.26
CA GLY A 232 6.53 -16.34 -1.00
C GLY A 232 6.96 -17.80 -0.80
N VAL A 233 7.73 -18.10 0.24
CA VAL A 233 8.10 -19.47 0.60
C VAL A 233 6.88 -20.22 1.12
N MET A 234 6.12 -19.61 2.04
CA MET A 234 4.89 -20.20 2.58
C MET A 234 3.87 -20.44 1.47
N ARG A 235 3.65 -19.43 0.61
CA ARG A 235 2.73 -19.53 -0.53
C ARG A 235 3.10 -20.71 -1.43
N ARG A 236 4.36 -20.84 -1.85
CA ARG A 236 4.80 -21.96 -2.70
C ARG A 236 4.49 -23.30 -2.06
N ALA A 237 4.82 -23.49 -0.78
CA ALA A 237 4.52 -24.73 -0.08
C ALA A 237 3.01 -25.04 0.00
N ILE A 238 2.17 -24.02 0.22
CA ILE A 238 0.70 -24.16 0.28
C ILE A 238 0.14 -24.48 -1.12
N GLU A 239 0.59 -23.77 -2.15
CA GLU A 239 0.19 -23.96 -3.55
C GLU A 239 0.59 -25.33 -4.09
N ASP A 240 1.79 -25.81 -3.77
CA ASP A 240 2.25 -27.15 -4.17
C ASP A 240 1.35 -28.23 -3.58
N ILE A 241 0.97 -28.09 -2.30
CA ILE A 241 0.02 -29.00 -1.64
C ILE A 241 -1.35 -28.94 -2.31
N TYR A 242 -1.86 -27.74 -2.60
CA TYR A 242 -3.14 -27.58 -3.29
C TYR A 242 -3.15 -28.32 -4.63
N ARG A 243 -2.18 -28.01 -5.50
CA ARG A 243 -2.11 -28.57 -6.87
C ARG A 243 -1.96 -30.08 -6.88
N ASN A 244 -1.11 -30.61 -6.00
CA ASN A 244 -0.77 -32.04 -6.01
C ASN A 244 -1.83 -32.91 -5.30
N GLU A 245 -2.52 -32.39 -4.29
CA GLU A 245 -3.34 -33.23 -3.39
C GLU A 245 -4.82 -32.85 -3.30
N TYR A 246 -5.17 -31.57 -3.49
CA TYR A 246 -6.52 -31.06 -3.18
C TYR A 246 -7.27 -30.49 -4.37
N GLN A 247 -6.58 -30.04 -5.42
CA GLN A 247 -7.19 -29.40 -6.59
C GLN A 247 -8.28 -30.28 -7.21
N GLY A 248 -7.96 -31.54 -7.53
CA GLY A 248 -8.93 -32.45 -8.13
C GLY A 248 -10.16 -32.70 -7.24
N GLN A 249 -9.96 -32.87 -5.93
CA GLN A 249 -11.06 -33.09 -4.97
C GLN A 249 -11.96 -31.84 -4.83
N MET A 250 -11.36 -30.65 -4.79
CA MET A 250 -12.11 -29.40 -4.73
C MET A 250 -12.89 -29.15 -6.03
N GLU A 251 -12.28 -29.40 -7.19
CA GLU A 251 -12.94 -29.30 -8.50
C GLU A 251 -14.12 -30.28 -8.63
N GLU A 252 -13.96 -31.53 -8.20
CA GLU A 252 -15.04 -32.53 -8.18
C GLU A 252 -16.23 -32.11 -7.30
N LEU A 253 -15.94 -31.42 -6.19
CA LEU A 253 -16.94 -30.88 -5.27
C LEU A 253 -17.48 -29.50 -5.68
N GLY A 254 -16.97 -28.91 -6.76
CA GLY A 254 -17.32 -27.56 -7.22
C GLY A 254 -16.91 -26.45 -6.25
N LEU A 255 -15.89 -26.68 -5.43
CA LEU A 255 -15.36 -25.71 -4.46
C LEU A 255 -14.28 -24.84 -5.12
N GLU A 256 -14.47 -23.52 -5.07
CA GLU A 256 -13.49 -22.56 -5.59
C GLU A 256 -12.26 -22.46 -4.67
N TYR A 257 -11.06 -22.50 -5.27
CA TYR A 257 -9.83 -22.04 -4.66
C TYR A 257 -9.37 -20.73 -5.30
N ARG A 258 -8.98 -19.76 -4.47
CA ARG A 258 -8.54 -18.44 -4.95
C ARG A 258 -7.35 -17.95 -4.14
N TYR A 259 -6.28 -17.58 -4.84
CA TYR A 259 -5.14 -16.84 -4.27
C TYR A 259 -5.18 -15.37 -4.70
N GLU A 260 -5.01 -14.46 -3.75
CA GLU A 260 -4.82 -13.02 -3.99
C GLU A 260 -3.81 -12.45 -2.98
N LEU A 261 -3.23 -11.28 -3.27
CA LEU A 261 -2.45 -10.57 -2.26
C LEU A 261 -3.34 -10.18 -1.07
N ILE A 262 -2.82 -10.25 0.14
CA ILE A 262 -3.64 -10.14 1.37
C ILE A 262 -4.40 -8.81 1.50
N ASP A 263 -3.84 -7.70 1.02
CA ASP A 263 -4.48 -6.39 0.95
C ASP A 263 -5.66 -6.38 -0.02
N ALA A 264 -5.46 -6.84 -1.25
CA ALA A 264 -6.50 -6.95 -2.26
C ALA A 264 -7.60 -7.93 -1.83
N GLN A 265 -7.22 -9.07 -1.25
CA GLN A 265 -8.16 -10.07 -0.76
C GLN A 265 -8.96 -9.55 0.43
N ALA A 266 -8.32 -8.84 1.37
CA ALA A 266 -9.03 -8.25 2.49
C ALA A 266 -10.01 -7.17 2.04
N ALA A 267 -9.61 -6.32 1.09
CA ALA A 267 -10.50 -5.34 0.47
C ALA A 267 -11.69 -6.02 -0.21
N ARG A 268 -11.46 -7.08 -0.98
CA ARG A 268 -12.51 -7.87 -1.64
C ARG A 268 -13.46 -8.50 -0.63
N VAL A 269 -12.94 -9.24 0.35
CA VAL A 269 -13.76 -9.94 1.35
C VAL A 269 -14.60 -8.92 2.12
N VAL A 270 -14.01 -7.81 2.57
CA VAL A 270 -14.70 -6.77 3.35
C VAL A 270 -15.78 -6.05 2.54
N ALA A 271 -15.48 -5.63 1.31
CA ALA A 271 -16.42 -4.88 0.48
C ALA A 271 -17.46 -5.77 -0.25
N ASN A 272 -17.09 -7.01 -0.58
CA ASN A 272 -17.91 -7.97 -1.31
C ASN A 272 -17.85 -9.36 -0.64
N PRO A 273 -18.39 -9.51 0.58
CA PRO A 273 -18.29 -10.74 1.33
C PRO A 273 -19.03 -11.88 0.62
N PRO A 274 -18.39 -13.04 0.38
CA PRO A 274 -19.09 -14.22 -0.10
C PRO A 274 -20.09 -14.70 0.95
N GLU A 275 -21.08 -15.50 0.52
CA GLU A 275 -21.98 -16.16 1.48
C GLU A 275 -21.21 -17.05 2.46
N ARG A 276 -20.21 -17.76 1.93
CA ARG A 276 -19.48 -18.78 2.66
C ARG A 276 -18.07 -18.96 2.11
N CYS A 277 -17.05 -18.82 2.96
CA CYS A 277 -15.68 -19.19 2.60
C CYS A 277 -14.83 -19.47 3.84
N LEU A 278 -13.77 -20.26 3.65
CA LEU A 278 -12.67 -20.38 4.58
C LEU A 278 -11.53 -19.50 4.07
N TRP A 279 -11.22 -18.45 4.83
CA TRP A 279 -10.23 -17.46 4.46
C TRP A 279 -8.89 -17.75 5.16
N GLY A 280 -7.96 -18.34 4.42
CA GLY A 280 -6.63 -18.71 4.89
C GLY A 280 -5.67 -17.52 4.90
N VAL A 281 -5.17 -17.17 6.08
CA VAL A 281 -4.14 -16.16 6.30
C VAL A 281 -3.08 -16.75 7.22
N PRO A 282 -2.02 -17.39 6.70
CA PRO A 282 -1.09 -18.16 7.51
C PRO A 282 -0.32 -17.29 8.52
N ASP A 283 0.08 -16.07 8.16
CA ASP A 283 0.69 -15.14 9.12
C ASP A 283 -0.28 -14.82 10.27
N ASN A 284 0.08 -15.27 11.47
CA ASN A 284 -0.79 -15.19 12.64
C ASN A 284 -0.98 -13.78 13.19
N ASN A 285 -0.08 -12.85 12.85
CA ASN A 285 -0.19 -11.45 13.26
C ASN A 285 -1.31 -10.76 12.47
N THR A 286 -1.31 -10.96 11.16
CA THR A 286 -2.32 -10.43 10.21
C THR A 286 -3.64 -11.18 10.33
N GLY A 287 -3.59 -12.51 10.31
CA GLY A 287 -4.78 -13.37 10.38
C GLY A 287 -5.62 -13.13 11.63
N ARG A 288 -5.01 -12.92 12.81
CA ARG A 288 -5.77 -12.62 14.04
C ARG A 288 -6.43 -11.24 14.03
N LYS A 289 -5.87 -10.24 13.34
CA LYS A 289 -6.51 -8.93 13.20
C LYS A 289 -7.75 -9.04 12.33
N LEU A 290 -7.63 -9.71 11.18
CA LEU A 290 -8.72 -9.97 10.24
C LEU A 290 -9.80 -10.87 10.85
N GLN A 291 -9.42 -11.92 11.59
CA GLN A 291 -10.37 -12.78 12.30
C GLN A 291 -11.25 -11.99 13.27
N LYS A 292 -10.65 -11.09 14.06
CA LYS A 292 -11.39 -10.24 14.99
C LYS A 292 -12.33 -9.27 14.27
N LEU A 293 -11.90 -8.72 13.13
CA LEU A 293 -12.74 -7.87 12.30
C LEU A 293 -13.93 -8.67 11.72
N VAL A 294 -13.67 -9.83 11.13
CA VAL A 294 -14.72 -10.72 10.56
C VAL A 294 -15.73 -11.11 11.63
N ASN A 295 -15.30 -11.48 12.83
CA ASN A 295 -16.21 -11.84 13.93
C ASN A 295 -17.09 -10.66 14.36
N GLU A 296 -16.56 -9.43 14.35
CA GLU A 296 -17.31 -8.22 14.66
C GLU A 296 -18.35 -7.93 13.57
N MET A 297 -17.95 -7.96 12.30
CA MET A 297 -18.83 -7.69 11.16
C MET A 297 -19.94 -8.75 11.04
N LYS A 298 -19.64 -10.03 11.29
CA LYS A 298 -20.66 -11.10 11.32
C LYS A 298 -21.74 -10.87 12.36
N LYS A 299 -21.41 -10.18 13.45
CA LYS A 299 -22.33 -9.91 14.56
C LYS A 299 -23.09 -8.60 14.41
N PHE A 300 -22.42 -7.55 13.93
CA PHE A 300 -22.94 -6.18 13.95
C PHE A 300 -23.10 -5.54 12.58
N GLY A 301 -22.62 -6.20 11.53
CA GLY A 301 -22.52 -5.63 10.19
C GLY A 301 -21.46 -4.52 10.09
N ILE A 302 -21.52 -3.76 8.99
CA ILE A 302 -20.74 -2.54 8.80
C ILE A 302 -21.73 -1.36 8.90
N PRO A 303 -21.56 -0.44 9.87
CA PRO A 303 -22.42 0.74 9.98
C PRO A 303 -22.17 1.72 8.82
N SER A 304 -23.08 2.68 8.65
CA SER A 304 -22.86 3.79 7.70
C SER A 304 -21.65 4.63 8.14
N ARG A 305 -20.87 5.08 7.16
CA ARG A 305 -19.77 6.02 7.38
C ARG A 305 -20.27 7.43 7.13
N GLU A 306 -20.24 8.28 8.16
CA GLU A 306 -20.59 9.71 8.05
C GLU A 306 -19.35 10.60 7.84
N ALA A 307 -18.15 10.06 8.07
CA ALA A 307 -16.88 10.78 7.95
C ALA A 307 -15.88 10.03 7.08
N HIS A 308 -15.00 10.79 6.41
CA HIS A 308 -13.90 10.28 5.61
C HIS A 308 -12.82 9.64 6.47
N VAL A 309 -12.20 8.58 5.96
CA VAL A 309 -11.13 7.87 6.66
C VAL A 309 -9.79 8.33 6.11
N SER A 310 -8.89 8.77 7.00
CA SER A 310 -7.49 9.00 6.65
C SER A 310 -6.60 7.94 7.26
N ILE A 311 -5.68 7.40 6.46
CA ILE A 311 -4.71 6.41 6.90
C ILE A 311 -3.32 6.94 6.59
N SER A 312 -2.47 6.99 7.61
CA SER A 312 -1.06 7.34 7.45
C SER A 312 -0.22 6.09 7.64
N ARG A 313 0.71 5.85 6.72
CA ARG A 313 1.55 4.65 6.66
C ARG A 313 3.00 5.03 6.80
N MET A 314 3.67 4.41 7.76
CA MET A 314 5.11 4.57 7.90
C MET A 314 5.83 3.79 6.80
N SER A 315 6.36 4.49 5.80
CA SER A 315 7.15 3.87 4.72
C SER A 315 8.63 4.23 4.78
N ALA A 316 8.99 5.33 5.46
CA ALA A 316 10.37 5.74 5.66
C ALA A 316 11.09 4.86 6.72
N GLY A 317 12.41 5.01 6.82
CA GLY A 317 13.17 4.50 7.97
C GLY A 317 13.36 2.99 8.10
N GLY A 318 12.93 2.18 7.16
CA GLY A 318 12.99 0.72 7.28
C GLY A 318 11.73 0.03 6.79
N GLY A 319 10.59 0.73 6.80
CA GLY A 319 9.36 0.32 6.15
C GLY A 319 8.83 -1.03 6.64
N ASP A 320 9.12 -1.41 7.88
CA ASP A 320 8.71 -2.66 8.51
C ASP A 320 9.02 -3.89 7.62
N GLN A 321 8.01 -4.71 7.32
CA GLN A 321 8.15 -5.90 6.47
C GLN A 321 8.66 -5.55 5.07
N TYR A 322 8.35 -4.35 4.54
CA TYR A 322 8.70 -3.95 3.17
C TYR A 322 10.19 -3.63 3.00
N GLY A 323 10.88 -3.23 4.07
CA GLY A 323 12.35 -3.08 4.07
C GLY A 323 13.08 -4.13 4.89
N SER A 324 12.39 -5.22 5.24
CA SER A 324 12.99 -6.38 5.88
C SER A 324 13.93 -7.13 4.94
N PHE A 325 14.98 -7.73 5.50
CA PHE A 325 15.68 -8.82 4.83
C PHE A 325 14.86 -10.09 4.99
N ASN A 326 14.66 -10.86 3.92
CA ASN A 326 13.94 -12.12 3.98
C ASN A 326 14.51 -13.14 2.98
N MET A 327 14.54 -14.41 3.38
CA MET A 327 14.98 -15.53 2.54
C MET A 327 14.47 -16.87 3.09
N ALA A 328 14.46 -17.90 2.24
CA ALA A 328 14.37 -19.28 2.70
C ALA A 328 15.73 -19.74 3.22
N CYS A 329 15.76 -20.47 4.34
CA CYS A 329 16.97 -21.12 4.81
C CYS A 329 17.41 -22.22 3.83
N LYS A 330 18.73 -22.39 3.63
CA LYS A 330 19.26 -23.34 2.63
C LYS A 330 19.50 -24.74 3.18
N GLU A 331 19.92 -24.83 4.44
CA GLU A 331 20.23 -26.07 5.15
C GLU A 331 19.89 -25.90 6.64
N ASP A 332 19.84 -27.01 7.37
CA ASP A 332 19.60 -26.98 8.82
C ASP A 332 20.77 -26.28 9.54
N GLY A 333 20.46 -25.51 10.57
CA GLY A 333 21.49 -24.82 11.34
C GLY A 333 20.95 -23.90 12.42
N ILE A 334 21.79 -22.94 12.81
CA ILE A 334 21.47 -21.93 13.83
C ILE A 334 21.54 -20.55 13.21
N LEU A 335 20.47 -19.77 13.38
CA LEU A 335 20.39 -18.38 13.02
C LEU A 335 20.72 -17.52 14.24
N LYS A 336 21.70 -16.62 14.11
CA LYS A 336 22.18 -15.74 15.17
C LYS A 336 22.02 -14.28 14.78
N VAL A 337 21.59 -13.46 15.73
CA VAL A 337 21.59 -12.00 15.59
C VAL A 337 22.71 -11.46 16.46
N ILE A 338 23.67 -10.80 15.82
CA ILE A 338 24.77 -10.10 16.49
C ILE A 338 24.53 -8.61 16.37
N VAL A 339 24.48 -7.91 17.50
CA VAL A 339 24.36 -6.44 17.54
C VAL A 339 25.49 -5.92 18.41
N ASP A 340 26.30 -5.03 17.83
CA ASP A 340 27.44 -4.43 18.54
C ASP A 340 28.45 -5.45 19.07
N GLY A 341 28.71 -6.51 18.29
CA GLY A 341 29.62 -7.59 18.66
C GLY A 341 29.04 -8.65 19.61
N ASP A 342 27.91 -8.36 20.25
CA ASP A 342 27.23 -9.29 21.15
C ASP A 342 26.21 -10.15 20.39
N GLU A 343 26.22 -11.46 20.63
CA GLU A 343 25.12 -12.35 20.25
C GLU A 343 23.89 -12.01 21.11
N LYS A 344 22.88 -11.39 20.49
CA LYS A 344 21.62 -11.01 21.16
C LYS A 344 20.59 -12.12 21.13
N HIS A 345 20.61 -12.92 20.06
CA HIS A 345 19.68 -14.03 19.91
C HIS A 345 20.28 -15.13 19.06
N ALA A 346 19.94 -16.38 19.38
CA ALA A 346 20.23 -17.54 18.55
C ALA A 346 19.01 -18.46 18.55
N ARG A 347 18.68 -19.03 17.38
CA ARG A 347 17.62 -20.04 17.27
C ARG A 347 17.94 -21.06 16.20
N GLU A 348 17.46 -22.29 16.40
CA GLU A 348 17.49 -23.31 15.37
C GLU A 348 16.58 -22.93 14.19
N ILE A 349 16.99 -23.35 13.00
CA ILE A 349 16.24 -23.17 11.76
C ILE A 349 16.48 -24.36 10.83
N ARG A 350 15.44 -24.81 10.12
CA ARG A 350 15.53 -25.93 9.19
C ARG A 350 15.65 -25.48 7.74
N ALA A 351 16.17 -26.36 6.89
CA ALA A 351 16.21 -26.18 5.45
C ALA A 351 14.80 -25.87 4.90
N GLY A 352 14.70 -24.78 4.14
CA GLY A 352 13.46 -24.28 3.57
C GLY A 352 12.67 -23.33 4.47
N ASP A 353 12.94 -23.25 5.78
CA ASP A 353 12.20 -22.35 6.68
C ASP A 353 12.35 -20.89 6.22
N PRO A 354 11.24 -20.14 6.07
CA PRO A 354 11.30 -18.71 5.80
C PRO A 354 11.79 -17.94 7.03
N MET A 355 12.68 -16.98 6.79
CA MET A 355 13.16 -16.03 7.81
C MET A 355 12.95 -14.58 7.37
N LEU A 356 12.75 -13.71 8.35
CA LEU A 356 12.56 -12.27 8.18
C LEU A 356 13.30 -11.51 9.28
N PHE A 357 14.22 -10.64 8.89
CA PHE A 357 14.95 -9.74 9.78
C PHE A 357 14.62 -8.28 9.45
N MET A 358 14.08 -7.57 10.43
CA MET A 358 13.46 -6.27 10.26
C MET A 358 14.01 -5.29 11.28
N SER A 359 14.13 -4.02 10.89
CA SER A 359 14.47 -2.92 11.78
C SER A 359 13.88 -1.63 11.25
N ASN A 360 13.61 -0.69 12.13
CA ASN A 360 13.27 0.69 11.76
C ASN A 360 14.25 1.67 12.41
N ASP A 361 14.45 2.80 11.76
CA ASP A 361 15.16 3.95 12.29
C ASP A 361 14.21 4.74 13.20
N ARG A 362 14.63 4.96 14.44
CA ARG A 362 13.84 5.67 15.45
C ARG A 362 13.50 7.11 15.04
N GLU A 363 14.42 7.80 14.37
CA GLU A 363 14.18 9.18 13.93
C GLU A 363 13.14 9.23 12.82
N ALA A 364 13.12 8.24 11.92
CA ALA A 364 12.05 8.11 10.96
C ALA A 364 10.68 7.82 11.60
N ILE A 365 10.63 7.05 12.71
CA ILE A 365 9.41 6.88 13.51
C ILE A 365 8.95 8.24 14.05
N LYS A 366 9.89 9.04 14.59
CA LYS A 366 9.62 10.39 15.10
C LYS A 366 9.12 11.34 14.02
N ASP A 367 9.75 11.33 12.85
CA ASP A 367 9.35 12.13 11.70
C ASP A 367 7.93 11.77 11.25
N TRP A 368 7.63 10.48 11.15
CA TRP A 368 6.29 10.00 10.80
C TRP A 368 5.23 10.41 11.83
N VAL A 369 5.49 10.22 13.12
CA VAL A 369 4.56 10.63 14.19
C VAL A 369 4.36 12.15 14.21
N SER A 370 5.41 12.92 13.94
CA SER A 370 5.34 14.39 13.85
C SER A 370 4.48 14.83 12.68
N GLN A 371 4.64 14.21 11.51
CA GLN A 371 3.78 14.42 10.35
C GLN A 371 2.31 14.06 10.67
N VAL A 372 2.06 12.90 11.27
CA VAL A 372 0.72 12.47 11.68
C VAL A 372 0.05 13.50 12.59
N PHE A 373 0.78 14.01 13.58
CA PHE A 373 0.22 14.99 14.51
C PHE A 373 -0.02 16.34 13.85
N ARG A 374 0.90 16.80 12.99
CA ARG A 374 0.73 18.03 12.22
C ARG A 374 -0.51 17.93 11.31
N ASP A 375 -0.61 16.86 10.52
CA ASP A 375 -1.71 16.66 9.58
C ASP A 375 -3.06 16.57 10.32
N ALA A 376 -3.08 15.88 11.46
CA ALA A 376 -4.26 15.79 12.30
C ALA A 376 -4.64 17.14 12.92
N SER A 377 -3.69 17.92 13.42
CA SER A 377 -3.96 19.26 13.96
C SER A 377 -4.48 20.22 12.90
N ILE A 378 -3.87 20.26 11.71
CA ILE A 378 -4.30 21.10 10.58
C ILE A 378 -5.72 20.74 10.13
N LYS A 379 -6.02 19.45 10.05
CA LYS A 379 -7.32 18.94 9.54
C LYS A 379 -8.36 18.72 10.63
N GLY A 380 -8.07 19.08 11.88
CA GLY A 380 -8.97 18.87 13.03
C GLY A 380 -9.36 17.40 13.23
N LYS A 381 -8.40 16.47 13.08
CA LYS A 381 -8.61 15.02 13.20
C LYS A 381 -8.16 14.48 14.55
N GLU A 382 -8.89 13.49 15.04
CA GLU A 382 -8.38 12.62 16.10
C GLU A 382 -7.41 11.58 15.54
N VAL A 383 -6.50 11.09 16.38
CA VAL A 383 -5.48 10.12 15.97
C VAL A 383 -5.64 8.81 16.74
N TYR A 384 -5.72 7.68 16.02
CA TYR A 384 -5.86 6.36 16.64
C TYR A 384 -4.69 5.46 16.23
N PHE A 385 -3.72 5.25 17.12
CA PHE A 385 -2.57 4.36 16.87
C PHE A 385 -2.88 2.90 17.24
N GLY A 386 -2.49 1.96 16.39
CA GLY A 386 -2.55 0.52 16.64
C GLY A 386 -1.17 -0.05 16.98
N LEU A 387 -0.87 -0.30 18.26
CA LEU A 387 0.43 -0.78 18.74
C LEU A 387 0.27 -1.89 19.79
N LYS A 388 1.19 -2.87 19.82
CA LYS A 388 1.26 -3.95 20.82
C LYS A 388 2.35 -3.69 21.87
N ARG A 389 2.34 -2.50 22.47
CA ARG A 389 3.36 -2.06 23.44
C ARG A 389 3.52 -2.97 24.66
N GLU A 390 2.51 -3.76 25.03
CA GLU A 390 2.59 -4.63 26.20
C GLU A 390 3.44 -5.89 25.98
N TYR A 391 3.75 -6.26 24.73
CA TYR A 391 4.35 -7.55 24.39
C TYR A 391 5.52 -7.46 23.41
N MET A 392 5.75 -6.31 22.77
CA MET A 392 6.77 -6.14 21.73
C MET A 392 7.56 -4.86 22.02
N GLU A 393 8.84 -5.00 22.36
CA GLU A 393 9.77 -3.86 22.45
C GLU A 393 9.82 -3.08 21.13
N TYR A 394 9.68 -3.80 20.00
CA TYR A 394 9.56 -3.22 18.67
C TYR A 394 8.44 -2.18 18.57
N ASP A 395 7.28 -2.43 19.18
CA ASP A 395 6.15 -1.49 19.16
C ASP A 395 6.24 -0.45 20.30
N ASP A 396 6.96 -0.74 21.39
CA ASP A 396 7.09 0.19 22.53
C ASP A 396 7.84 1.46 22.15
N VAL A 397 8.84 1.39 21.25
CA VAL A 397 9.53 2.60 20.78
C VAL A 397 8.57 3.61 20.14
N PHE A 398 7.55 3.15 19.41
CA PHE A 398 6.53 4.03 18.83
C PHE A 398 5.74 4.74 19.94
N SER A 399 5.37 4.03 21.01
CA SER A 399 4.67 4.64 22.16
C SER A 399 5.52 5.71 22.85
N ARG A 400 6.84 5.48 22.98
CA ARG A 400 7.77 6.46 23.56
C ARG A 400 7.90 7.70 22.67
N VAL A 401 8.07 7.50 21.35
CA VAL A 401 8.16 8.57 20.36
C VAL A 401 6.87 9.40 20.30
N ILE A 402 5.70 8.78 20.35
CA ILE A 402 4.40 9.49 20.43
C ILE A 402 4.37 10.43 21.63
N THR A 403 4.88 9.97 22.78
CA THR A 403 4.93 10.78 24.00
C THR A 403 5.94 11.92 23.87
N GLU A 404 7.09 11.67 23.24
CA GLU A 404 8.12 12.69 22.97
C GLU A 404 7.59 13.79 22.05
N VAL A 405 7.05 13.45 20.87
CA VAL A 405 6.51 14.41 19.91
C VAL A 405 5.38 15.23 20.54
N ARG A 406 4.50 14.59 21.33
CA ARG A 406 3.46 15.30 22.08
C ARG A 406 4.04 16.37 23.01
N ASN A 407 5.10 16.03 23.76
CA ASN A 407 5.73 16.94 24.68
C ASN A 407 6.44 18.08 23.95
N GLU A 408 7.08 17.80 22.81
CA GLU A 408 7.71 18.82 21.97
C GLU A 408 6.68 19.82 21.43
N LEU A 409 5.53 19.34 20.92
CA LEU A 409 4.44 20.23 20.50
C LEU A 409 3.96 21.13 21.64
N ALA A 410 3.78 20.56 22.83
CA ALA A 410 3.36 21.32 24.01
C ALA A 410 4.40 22.35 24.46
N GLN A 411 5.70 22.06 24.31
CA GLN A 411 6.79 23.02 24.59
C GLN A 411 6.83 24.18 23.59
N HIS A 412 6.29 23.99 22.40
CA HIS A 412 6.18 25.01 21.35
C HIS A 412 4.79 25.68 21.31
N ASP A 413 4.03 25.63 22.41
CA ASP A 413 2.68 26.19 22.53
C ASP A 413 1.71 25.74 21.43
N THR A 414 1.98 24.58 20.83
CA THR A 414 1.13 23.98 19.79
C THR A 414 0.29 22.87 20.44
N PRO A 415 -1.05 23.00 20.49
CA PRO A 415 -1.89 21.95 21.04
C PRO A 415 -1.71 20.64 20.25
N PRO A 416 -1.29 19.54 20.90
CA PRO A 416 -1.24 18.25 20.22
C PRO A 416 -2.67 17.79 19.91
N PRO A 417 -2.88 17.05 18.82
CA PRO A 417 -4.20 16.53 18.49
C PRO A 417 -4.64 15.51 19.55
N SER A 418 -5.95 15.32 19.68
CA SER A 418 -6.48 14.23 20.52
C SER A 418 -6.06 12.89 19.94
N PHE A 419 -5.45 12.03 20.76
CA PHE A 419 -5.00 10.72 20.30
C PHE A 419 -5.29 9.60 21.29
N MET A 420 -5.36 8.37 20.77
CA MET A 420 -5.51 7.14 21.55
C MET A 420 -4.58 6.06 21.01
N ILE A 421 -3.92 5.33 21.90
CA ILE A 421 -3.16 4.12 21.57
C ILE A 421 -4.02 2.91 21.95
N MET A 422 -4.17 1.97 21.03
CA MET A 422 -4.92 0.73 21.22
C MET A 422 -4.24 -0.44 20.52
N ARG A 423 -4.73 -1.66 20.75
CA ARG A 423 -4.24 -2.84 20.03
C ARG A 423 -4.53 -2.71 18.52
N PRO A 424 -3.66 -3.20 17.62
CA PRO A 424 -3.88 -3.10 16.18
C PRO A 424 -5.22 -3.69 15.71
N SER A 425 -5.65 -4.81 16.30
CA SER A 425 -6.97 -5.38 15.99
C SER A 425 -8.13 -4.48 16.41
N SER A 426 -7.98 -3.73 17.50
CA SER A 426 -9.00 -2.78 17.95
C SER A 426 -9.04 -1.55 17.06
N GLN A 427 -7.88 -1.08 16.59
CA GLN A 427 -7.79 0.01 15.62
C GLN A 427 -8.50 -0.35 14.31
N LEU A 428 -8.20 -1.53 13.74
CA LEU A 428 -8.86 -2.02 12.53
C LEU A 428 -10.38 -2.13 12.72
N LYS A 429 -10.83 -2.74 13.82
CA LYS A 429 -12.27 -2.80 14.12
C LYS A 429 -12.88 -1.41 14.24
N LYS A 430 -12.24 -0.49 14.97
CA LYS A 430 -12.73 0.88 15.10
C LYS A 430 -12.88 1.56 13.74
N MET A 431 -11.88 1.44 12.88
CA MET A 431 -11.88 2.02 11.53
C MET A 431 -13.00 1.48 10.62
N ILE A 432 -13.46 0.23 10.83
CA ILE A 432 -14.45 -0.41 9.95
C ILE A 432 -15.85 -0.46 10.58
N THR A 433 -15.97 -0.89 11.84
CA THR A 433 -17.25 -1.21 12.50
C THR A 433 -17.69 -0.19 13.55
N ASP A 434 -16.86 0.80 13.90
CA ASP A 434 -17.22 1.97 14.72
C ASP A 434 -16.68 3.27 14.10
N PRO A 435 -17.06 3.60 12.84
CA PRO A 435 -16.35 4.61 12.07
C PRO A 435 -16.70 6.12 12.28
N PRO A 436 -17.53 6.65 13.21
CA PRO A 436 -17.74 8.09 13.25
C PRO A 436 -16.78 8.82 14.18
N ARG A 437 -15.85 9.60 13.58
CA ARG A 437 -15.23 10.89 13.97
C ARG A 437 -14.27 11.28 12.83
N ASN A 438 -14.03 12.58 12.59
CA ASN A 438 -12.99 13.02 11.67
C ASN A 438 -11.63 12.53 12.20
N ALA A 439 -11.07 11.47 11.60
CA ALA A 439 -10.00 10.70 12.22
C ALA A 439 -8.90 10.31 11.23
N LEU A 440 -7.68 10.19 11.77
CA LEU A 440 -6.48 9.71 11.11
C LEU A 440 -6.01 8.44 11.84
N TYR A 441 -5.78 7.38 11.08
CA TYR A 441 -5.37 6.06 11.56
C TYR A 441 -3.92 5.78 11.12
N PRO A 442 -2.91 6.04 11.98
CA PRO A 442 -1.53 5.72 11.67
C PRO A 442 -1.29 4.22 11.84
N ALA A 443 -0.67 3.59 10.86
CA ALA A 443 -0.32 2.18 10.88
C ALA A 443 1.10 1.91 10.35
N GLN A 444 1.71 0.83 10.85
CA GLN A 444 2.90 0.22 10.25
C GLN A 444 2.63 -0.17 8.79
N ASN A 445 3.68 -0.30 7.98
CA ASN A 445 3.55 -0.27 6.52
C ASN A 445 2.57 -1.33 5.95
N LEU A 446 2.75 -2.61 6.32
CA LEU A 446 1.89 -3.70 5.85
C LEU A 446 0.44 -3.56 6.32
N ASP A 447 0.24 -3.24 7.59
CA ASP A 447 -1.09 -3.05 8.16
C ASP A 447 -1.78 -1.86 7.51
N GLY A 448 -1.06 -0.74 7.33
CA GLY A 448 -1.55 0.44 6.65
C GLY A 448 -1.94 0.17 5.20
N ASP A 449 -1.18 -0.66 4.47
CA ASP A 449 -1.54 -1.07 3.11
C ASP A 449 -2.89 -1.81 3.09
N ILE A 450 -3.01 -2.87 3.90
CA ILE A 450 -4.25 -3.66 4.04
C ILE A 450 -5.42 -2.77 4.47
N PHE A 451 -5.22 -1.91 5.47
CA PHE A 451 -6.27 -1.07 6.04
C PHE A 451 -6.75 -0.03 5.04
N SER A 452 -5.83 0.53 4.25
CA SER A 452 -6.15 1.53 3.24
C SER A 452 -6.90 0.94 2.06
N ASP A 453 -6.56 -0.28 1.62
CA ASP A 453 -7.28 -0.96 0.55
C ASP A 453 -8.69 -1.37 1.01
N ILE A 454 -8.85 -1.85 2.25
CA ILE A 454 -10.18 -2.09 2.83
C ILE A 454 -11.00 -0.80 2.86
N SER A 455 -10.42 0.31 3.34
CA SER A 455 -11.15 1.56 3.47
C SER A 455 -11.59 2.11 2.12
N ALA A 456 -10.70 2.09 1.13
CA ALA A 456 -10.98 2.56 -0.22
C ALA A 456 -12.03 1.67 -0.93
N ALA A 457 -11.98 0.35 -0.75
CA ALA A 457 -12.99 -0.54 -1.29
C ALA A 457 -14.38 -0.31 -0.67
N LEU A 458 -14.45 0.03 0.61
CA LEU A 458 -15.70 0.46 1.26
C LEU A 458 -16.17 1.85 0.81
N GLY A 459 -15.25 2.73 0.40
CA GLY A 459 -15.54 4.07 -0.13
C GLY A 459 -16.16 4.10 -1.54
N GLY A 460 -16.31 2.93 -2.18
CA GLY A 460 -16.99 2.77 -3.48
C GLY A 460 -16.04 2.45 -4.64
N SER A 461 -14.82 2.97 -4.65
CA SER A 461 -13.77 2.61 -5.62
C SER A 461 -12.38 3.03 -5.11
N LEU A 462 -11.32 2.33 -5.52
CA LEU A 462 -9.94 2.79 -5.27
C LEU A 462 -9.66 4.14 -5.94
N ALA A 463 -10.33 4.43 -7.06
CA ALA A 463 -10.18 5.68 -7.79
C ALA A 463 -10.80 6.91 -7.09
N THR A 464 -11.44 6.73 -5.94
CA THR A 464 -12.02 7.82 -5.13
C THR A 464 -11.18 8.17 -3.92
N ALA A 465 -9.89 7.82 -3.90
CA ALA A 465 -8.95 8.16 -2.86
C ALA A 465 -7.76 8.96 -3.40
N SER A 466 -7.23 9.87 -2.58
CA SER A 466 -5.96 10.55 -2.80
C SER A 466 -4.83 9.80 -2.09
N SER A 467 -3.64 9.77 -2.68
CA SER A 467 -2.42 9.21 -2.09
C SER A 467 -1.29 10.24 -2.17
N ILE A 468 -0.78 10.64 -1.01
CA ILE A 468 0.26 11.65 -0.86
C ILE A 468 1.45 11.01 -0.19
N ILE A 469 2.63 11.21 -0.75
CA ILE A 469 3.89 10.81 -0.15
C ILE A 469 4.66 12.06 0.22
N GLU A 470 5.05 12.16 1.49
CA GLU A 470 5.75 13.32 2.01
C GLU A 470 7.00 12.88 2.76
N SER A 471 8.10 13.53 2.41
CA SER A 471 9.41 13.36 3.00
C SER A 471 9.70 14.45 4.02
N LYS A 472 10.61 14.17 4.97
CA LYS A 472 11.01 15.12 6.02
C LYS A 472 11.58 16.44 5.47
N ASP A 473 12.29 16.37 4.35
CA ASP A 473 12.87 17.53 3.66
C ASP A 473 11.82 18.35 2.88
N GLY A 474 10.56 17.92 2.89
CA GLY A 474 9.48 18.54 2.15
C GLY A 474 9.35 18.04 0.71
N THR A 475 10.09 17.03 0.24
CA THR A 475 9.76 16.42 -1.05
C THR A 475 8.37 15.77 -1.00
N MET A 476 7.52 16.11 -1.97
CA MET A 476 6.14 15.63 -2.08
C MET A 476 5.94 14.89 -3.38
N LEU A 477 5.34 13.71 -3.31
CA LEU A 477 4.88 12.96 -4.48
C LEU A 477 3.39 12.66 -4.36
N TYR A 478 2.64 13.09 -5.37
CA TYR A 478 1.21 12.84 -5.50
C TYR A 478 0.97 11.71 -6.48
N GLU A 479 0.23 10.68 -6.08
CA GLU A 479 -0.05 9.53 -6.93
C GLU A 479 -1.52 9.12 -6.83
N ALA A 480 -2.03 8.48 -7.88
CA ALA A 480 -3.33 7.85 -7.84
C ALA A 480 -3.23 6.41 -7.29
N PRO A 481 -4.06 6.00 -6.32
CA PRO A 481 -4.01 4.66 -5.71
C PRO A 481 -4.75 3.61 -6.56
N HIS A 482 -4.48 3.56 -7.87
CA HIS A 482 -5.04 2.55 -8.79
C HIS A 482 -3.95 1.84 -9.61
N GLY A 483 -4.34 0.75 -10.28
CA GLY A 483 -3.49 0.06 -11.26
C GLY A 483 -3.43 0.77 -12.61
N THR A 484 -2.80 0.13 -13.59
CA THR A 484 -2.63 0.63 -14.97
C THR A 484 -3.86 0.40 -15.86
N ALA A 485 -4.79 -0.44 -15.41
CA ALA A 485 -6.05 -0.80 -16.08
C ALA A 485 -5.86 -1.47 -17.47
N HIS A 486 -5.04 -2.52 -17.50
CA HIS A 486 -4.70 -3.31 -18.70
C HIS A 486 -5.91 -3.73 -19.54
N ASP A 487 -6.95 -4.31 -18.94
CA ASP A 487 -8.13 -4.77 -19.70
C ASP A 487 -8.81 -3.62 -20.45
N LEU A 488 -8.87 -2.43 -19.85
CA LEU A 488 -9.44 -1.23 -20.48
C LEU A 488 -8.52 -0.69 -21.58
N TYR A 489 -7.21 -0.86 -21.42
CA TYR A 489 -6.23 -0.53 -22.45
C TYR A 489 -6.36 -1.42 -23.68
N LEU A 490 -6.55 -2.74 -23.50
CA LEU A 490 -6.82 -3.64 -24.62
C LEU A 490 -8.08 -3.23 -25.39
N MET A 491 -9.17 -2.90 -24.68
CA MET A 491 -10.40 -2.39 -25.32
C MET A 491 -10.17 -1.06 -26.07
N TYR A 492 -9.35 -0.17 -25.49
CA TYR A 492 -8.96 1.08 -26.15
C TYR A 492 -8.19 0.81 -27.45
N GLN A 493 -7.21 -0.11 -27.43
CA GLN A 493 -6.45 -0.50 -28.61
C GLN A 493 -7.32 -1.18 -29.68
N GLU A 494 -8.16 -2.15 -29.31
CA GLU A 494 -9.06 -2.87 -30.21
C GLU A 494 -10.09 -1.95 -30.90
N SER A 495 -10.43 -0.84 -30.26
CA SER A 495 -11.37 0.14 -30.78
C SER A 495 -10.70 1.30 -31.55
N ASP A 496 -9.38 1.24 -31.78
CA ASP A 496 -8.57 2.33 -32.35
C ASP A 496 -8.79 3.66 -31.60
N GLY A 497 -8.85 3.58 -30.27
CA GLY A 497 -9.03 4.71 -29.37
C GLY A 497 -10.45 5.25 -29.22
N LYS A 498 -11.46 4.62 -29.86
CA LYS A 498 -12.86 5.06 -29.78
C LYS A 498 -13.51 4.74 -28.43
N THR A 499 -13.02 3.73 -27.71
CA THR A 499 -13.54 3.31 -26.40
C THR A 499 -12.51 3.62 -25.32
N ALA A 500 -12.62 4.79 -24.70
CA ALA A 500 -11.71 5.23 -23.65
C ALA A 500 -12.37 5.11 -22.26
N LEU A 501 -12.34 3.91 -21.67
CA LEU A 501 -12.95 3.68 -20.36
C LEU A 501 -11.90 3.81 -19.26
N PHE A 502 -11.97 4.86 -18.45
CA PHE A 502 -11.07 5.05 -17.31
C PHE A 502 -11.62 6.08 -16.33
N ASN A 503 -11.55 5.79 -15.02
CA ASN A 503 -11.89 6.76 -13.98
C ASN A 503 -10.67 7.59 -13.59
N SER A 504 -10.60 8.81 -14.12
CA SER A 504 -9.49 9.74 -13.91
C SER A 504 -9.57 10.56 -12.61
N SER A 505 -10.56 10.33 -11.75
CA SER A 505 -10.81 11.13 -10.54
C SER A 505 -9.58 11.24 -9.64
N ALA A 506 -8.93 10.11 -9.30
CA ALA A 506 -7.76 10.11 -8.44
C ALA A 506 -6.54 10.80 -9.07
N LEU A 507 -6.26 10.59 -10.37
CA LEU A 507 -5.17 11.27 -11.07
C LEU A 507 -5.38 12.78 -11.12
N LEU A 508 -6.60 13.20 -11.45
CA LEU A 508 -6.94 14.61 -11.51
C LEU A 508 -6.83 15.28 -10.14
N TYR A 509 -7.31 14.61 -9.08
CA TYR A 509 -7.21 15.13 -7.72
C TYR A 509 -5.77 15.17 -7.23
N ALA A 510 -4.95 14.16 -7.58
CA ALA A 510 -3.51 14.15 -7.33
C ALA A 510 -2.81 15.33 -8.02
N LEU A 511 -3.15 15.62 -9.28
CA LEU A 511 -2.62 16.78 -10.01
C LEU A 511 -3.00 18.09 -9.33
N ALA A 512 -4.27 18.25 -8.97
CA ALA A 512 -4.75 19.44 -8.30
C ALA A 512 -4.07 19.64 -6.92
N ASN A 513 -3.75 18.56 -6.21
CA ASN A 513 -2.97 18.65 -4.97
C ASN A 513 -1.51 19.05 -5.24
N ALA A 514 -0.86 18.50 -6.27
CA ALA A 514 0.50 18.88 -6.65
C ALA A 514 0.60 20.37 -7.00
N LEU A 515 -0.34 20.87 -7.81
CA LEU A 515 -0.40 22.27 -8.20
C LEU A 515 -0.71 23.19 -7.00
N ALA A 516 -1.58 22.77 -6.07
CA ALA A 516 -1.85 23.52 -4.86
C ALA A 516 -0.59 23.64 -3.97
N THR A 517 0.20 22.57 -3.85
CA THR A 517 1.47 22.62 -3.10
C THR A 517 2.50 23.53 -3.75
N LEU A 518 2.63 23.50 -5.08
CA LEU A 518 3.47 24.48 -5.78
C LEU A 518 2.98 25.91 -5.52
N ALA A 519 1.67 26.12 -5.57
CA ALA A 519 1.07 27.43 -5.32
C ALA A 519 1.38 27.95 -3.91
N GLU A 520 1.25 27.09 -2.89
CA GLU A 520 1.57 27.42 -1.51
C GLU A 520 3.07 27.75 -1.34
N ARG A 521 3.97 26.96 -1.94
CA ARG A 521 5.43 27.19 -1.86
C ARG A 521 5.86 28.48 -2.54
N GLU A 522 5.17 28.86 -3.60
CA GLU A 522 5.46 30.08 -4.37
C GLU A 522 4.67 31.31 -3.90
N ASN A 523 3.74 31.15 -2.96
CA ASN A 523 2.72 32.17 -2.62
C ASN A 523 1.94 32.66 -3.87
N ASN A 524 1.60 31.73 -4.76
CA ASN A 524 0.94 32.01 -6.03
C ASN A 524 -0.59 31.82 -5.91
N THR A 525 -1.30 32.89 -5.54
CA THR A 525 -2.76 32.87 -5.33
C THR A 525 -3.52 32.39 -6.58
N SER A 526 -3.12 32.81 -7.78
CA SER A 526 -3.80 32.39 -9.02
C SER A 526 -3.72 30.88 -9.26
N LEU A 527 -2.55 30.27 -9.00
CA LEU A 527 -2.39 28.82 -9.10
C LEU A 527 -3.18 28.09 -8.00
N LEU A 528 -3.22 28.65 -6.79
CA LEU A 528 -3.98 28.08 -5.68
C LEU A 528 -5.48 28.08 -5.98
N ASP A 529 -6.02 29.20 -6.45
CA ASP A 529 -7.42 29.35 -6.85
C ASP A 529 -7.77 28.37 -7.97
N TYR A 530 -6.92 28.27 -9.00
CA TYR A 530 -7.09 27.30 -10.08
C TYR A 530 -7.08 25.85 -9.57
N SER A 531 -6.13 25.50 -8.70
CA SER A 531 -6.00 24.16 -8.14
C SER A 531 -7.21 23.78 -7.29
N ASN A 532 -7.74 24.73 -6.51
CA ASN A 532 -8.95 24.53 -5.72
C ASN A 532 -10.21 24.44 -6.61
N ALA A 533 -10.30 25.26 -7.65
CA ALA A 533 -11.37 25.19 -8.65
C ALA A 533 -11.38 23.83 -9.36
N LEU A 534 -10.20 23.28 -9.69
CA LEU A 534 -10.08 21.95 -10.29
C LEU A 534 -10.62 20.84 -9.38
N LYS A 535 -10.30 20.89 -8.07
CA LYS A 535 -10.85 19.93 -7.08
C LYS A 535 -12.37 20.08 -6.96
N ALA A 536 -12.87 21.31 -6.87
CA ALA A 536 -14.29 21.60 -6.78
C ALA A 536 -15.04 21.13 -8.03
N ALA A 537 -14.49 21.40 -9.22
CA ALA A 537 -15.04 20.97 -10.50
C ALA A 537 -15.17 19.45 -10.60
N LEU A 538 -14.18 18.68 -10.14
CA LEU A 538 -14.27 17.22 -10.06
C LEU A 538 -15.42 16.78 -9.13
N ILE A 539 -15.47 17.32 -7.92
CA ILE A 539 -16.50 16.98 -6.92
C ILE A 539 -17.90 17.35 -7.42
N ASP A 540 -18.03 18.51 -8.06
CA ASP A 540 -19.29 19.01 -8.61
C ASP A 540 -19.74 18.21 -9.82
N THR A 541 -18.81 17.75 -10.67
CA THR A 541 -19.12 16.89 -11.83
C THR A 541 -19.77 15.59 -11.40
N VAL A 542 -19.13 14.89 -10.46
CA VAL A 542 -19.68 13.67 -9.86
C VAL A 542 -20.97 13.99 -9.09
N GLY A 543 -21.00 15.11 -8.37
CA GLY A 543 -22.16 15.62 -7.65
C GLY A 543 -23.41 15.84 -8.52
N LYS A 544 -23.22 16.17 -9.80
CA LYS A 544 -24.28 16.32 -10.81
C LYS A 544 -24.71 14.98 -11.45
N GLY A 545 -24.16 13.86 -10.99
CA GLY A 545 -24.44 12.52 -11.53
C GLY A 545 -23.67 12.19 -12.80
N ILE A 546 -22.70 13.01 -13.23
CA ILE A 546 -21.85 12.69 -14.39
C ILE A 546 -20.71 11.82 -13.90
N VAL A 547 -20.73 10.54 -14.28
CA VAL A 547 -19.83 9.53 -13.70
C VAL A 547 -19.29 8.56 -14.75
N THR A 548 -18.16 7.92 -14.46
CA THR A 548 -17.59 6.85 -15.27
C THR A 548 -18.26 5.50 -14.98
N GLY A 549 -18.10 4.53 -15.89
CA GLY A 549 -18.77 3.24 -15.81
C GLY A 549 -18.54 2.45 -14.51
N ASP A 550 -17.39 2.61 -13.85
CA ASP A 550 -17.09 1.97 -12.56
C ASP A 550 -17.89 2.55 -11.37
N LEU A 551 -18.40 3.78 -11.51
CA LEU A 551 -19.23 4.45 -10.51
C LEU A 551 -20.73 4.30 -10.78
N LYS A 552 -21.11 3.62 -11.87
CA LYS A 552 -22.51 3.39 -12.23
C LYS A 552 -23.30 2.73 -11.09
N GLY A 553 -24.44 3.31 -10.77
CA GLY A 553 -25.38 2.90 -9.74
C GLY A 553 -24.83 3.10 -8.33
N LYS A 554 -23.77 3.89 -8.15
CA LYS A 554 -23.16 4.17 -6.84
C LYS A 554 -23.46 5.58 -6.34
N THR A 555 -24.14 6.41 -7.12
CA THR A 555 -24.60 7.71 -6.60
C THR A 555 -25.86 7.55 -5.73
N THR A 556 -26.21 8.58 -4.96
CA THR A 556 -27.45 8.66 -4.18
C THR A 556 -28.71 8.79 -5.05
N ASP A 557 -28.54 9.01 -6.35
CA ASP A 557 -29.62 9.16 -7.34
C ASP A 557 -29.27 8.41 -8.64
N PRO A 558 -29.22 7.07 -8.58
CA PRO A 558 -28.67 6.24 -9.67
C PRO A 558 -29.49 6.32 -10.97
N ASP A 559 -30.78 6.64 -10.88
CA ASP A 559 -31.66 6.76 -12.05
C ASP A 559 -31.36 8.01 -12.90
N ASN A 560 -30.66 8.99 -12.33
CA ASN A 560 -30.30 10.26 -12.99
C ASN A 560 -28.80 10.36 -13.31
N GLU A 561 -28.05 9.25 -13.26
CA GLU A 561 -26.65 9.23 -13.65
C GLU A 561 -26.45 9.39 -15.16
N SER A 562 -25.52 10.27 -15.55
CA SER A 562 -25.00 10.39 -16.91
C SER A 562 -23.68 9.65 -17.01
N ILE A 563 -23.71 8.43 -17.56
CA ILE A 563 -22.52 7.60 -17.73
C ILE A 563 -21.73 8.06 -18.94
N VAL A 564 -20.49 8.49 -18.71
CA VAL A 564 -19.57 8.97 -19.75
C VAL A 564 -18.30 8.13 -19.77
N ASP A 565 -17.63 8.16 -20.92
CA ASP A 565 -16.27 7.64 -21.04
C ASP A 565 -15.27 8.64 -20.41
N MET A 566 -13.98 8.31 -20.46
CA MET A 566 -12.92 9.13 -19.89
C MET A 566 -12.92 10.55 -20.50
N GLN A 567 -13.08 10.67 -21.82
CA GLN A 567 -13.02 11.98 -22.47
C GLN A 567 -14.20 12.85 -22.09
N GLY A 568 -15.42 12.30 -22.15
CA GLY A 568 -16.63 13.01 -21.72
C GLY A 568 -16.59 13.40 -20.25
N PHE A 569 -15.99 12.58 -19.38
CA PHE A 569 -15.78 12.92 -17.98
C PHE A 569 -14.83 14.10 -17.81
N LEU A 570 -13.66 14.08 -18.47
CA LEU A 570 -12.70 15.18 -18.41
C LEU A 570 -13.27 16.48 -19.01
N ASP A 571 -14.05 16.41 -20.08
CA ASP A 571 -14.72 17.57 -20.68
C ASP A 571 -15.77 18.17 -19.72
N ALA A 572 -16.54 17.31 -19.03
CA ALA A 572 -17.51 17.76 -18.02
C ALA A 572 -16.84 18.44 -16.82
N VAL A 573 -15.68 17.91 -16.37
CA VAL A 573 -14.87 18.59 -15.35
C VAL A 573 -14.36 19.93 -15.87
N ALA A 574 -13.78 19.97 -17.07
CA ALA A 574 -13.23 21.20 -17.63
C ALA A 574 -14.28 22.31 -17.82
N ALA A 575 -15.54 21.94 -18.07
CA ALA A 575 -16.65 22.89 -18.16
C ALA A 575 -17.08 23.46 -16.79
N ASN A 576 -16.66 22.86 -15.67
CA ASN A 576 -16.96 23.31 -14.31
C ASN A 576 -15.83 24.15 -13.67
N ILE A 577 -14.73 24.39 -14.39
CA ILE A 577 -13.61 25.27 -13.98
C ILE A 577 -13.80 26.65 -14.57
#